data_AF-A0AAW5EY45-F1
#
_entry.id   AF-A0AAW5EY45-F1
#
_cell.length_a   1.000
_cell.length_b   1.000
_cell.length_c   1.000
_cell.angle_alpha   90.00
_cell.angle_beta   90.00
_cell.angle_gamma   90.00
#
_symmetry.space_group_name_H-M   'P 1'
#
loop_
_entity.id
_entity.type
_entity.pdbx_description
1 polymer ?
#
loop_
_entity_poly.entity_id
_entity_poly.type
_entity_poly.pdbx_seq_one_letter_code
_entity_poly.pdbx_strand_id
1 'polypeptide(L)'
;MNDSLRYLELNPFHRQYHHGEMTFAMVYQYSENFILPISHDEVVHGKGSMITKIPGDDWQQFASLRAFYSYMWSFPGKQLVFMGQEFGQRHEFDESVSLEWFVADLWGHGGLKRLFRDLNKIYKENPALW
;
A
#
# COMPACT_ATOMS: atom_id res chain seq x y z
N MET A 1 -4.92 -3.62 -7.83
CA MET A 1 -3.70 -2.82 -8.08
C MET A 1 -4.08 -1.49 -8.73
N ASN A 2 -4.35 -1.42 -10.05
CA ASN A 2 -4.63 -0.15 -10.76
C ASN A 2 -5.74 0.72 -10.15
N ASP A 3 -6.91 0.15 -9.86
CA ASP A 3 -8.05 0.92 -9.35
C ASP A 3 -7.76 1.49 -7.96
N SER A 4 -7.18 0.67 -7.09
CA SER A 4 -6.84 1.10 -5.74
C SER A 4 -5.72 2.15 -5.71
N LEU A 5 -4.73 2.06 -6.61
CA LEU A 5 -3.67 3.08 -6.72
C LEU A 5 -4.23 4.41 -7.23
N ARG A 6 -5.07 4.39 -8.27
CA ARG A 6 -5.79 5.58 -8.74
C ARG A 6 -6.61 6.22 -7.63
N TYR A 7 -7.34 5.42 -6.87
CA TYR A 7 -8.13 5.92 -5.75
C TYR A 7 -7.28 6.60 -4.66
N LEU A 8 -6.08 6.08 -4.40
CA LEU A 8 -5.15 6.66 -3.43
C LEU A 8 -4.59 8.01 -3.87
N GLU A 9 -4.29 8.15 -5.17
CA GLU A 9 -3.76 9.36 -5.79
C GLU A 9 -4.76 10.53 -5.78
N LEU A 10 -6.06 10.24 -5.64
CA LEU A 10 -7.10 11.26 -5.52
C LEU A 10 -7.02 11.98 -4.18
N ASN A 11 -7.20 13.31 -4.24
CA ASN A 11 -7.47 14.12 -3.05
C ASN A 11 -8.65 13.51 -2.28
N PRO A 12 -8.58 13.38 -0.94
CA PRO A 12 -9.66 12.78 -0.15
C PRO A 12 -11.06 13.35 -0.44
N PHE A 13 -11.16 14.64 -0.76
CA PHE A 13 -12.42 15.28 -1.12
C PHE A 13 -13.05 14.71 -2.41
N HIS A 14 -12.22 14.32 -3.40
CA HIS A 14 -12.69 13.78 -4.67
C HIS A 14 -13.01 12.28 -4.63
N ARG A 15 -12.54 11.56 -3.63
CA ARG A 15 -12.75 10.10 -3.50
C ARG A 15 -14.23 9.70 -3.45
N GLN A 16 -15.12 10.61 -3.04
CA GLN A 16 -16.57 10.38 -3.06
C GLN A 16 -17.13 10.08 -4.46
N TYR A 17 -16.52 10.65 -5.51
CA TYR A 17 -16.94 10.44 -6.90
C TYR A 17 -16.36 9.15 -7.51
N HIS A 18 -15.41 8.52 -6.82
CA HIS A 18 -14.63 7.38 -7.30
C HIS A 18 -14.77 6.15 -6.40
N HIS A 19 -15.82 6.08 -5.58
CA HIS A 19 -15.98 4.98 -4.62
C HIS A 19 -16.06 3.59 -5.29
N GLY A 20 -16.47 3.54 -6.56
CA GLY A 20 -16.42 2.33 -7.37
C GLY A 20 -15.01 1.74 -7.53
N GLU A 21 -13.96 2.57 -7.56
CA GLU A 21 -12.57 2.10 -7.70
C GLU A 21 -12.10 1.24 -6.51
N MET A 22 -12.73 1.39 -5.33
CA MET A 22 -12.43 0.57 -4.14
C MET A 22 -13.29 -0.69 -4.02
N THR A 23 -14.45 -0.74 -4.68
CA THR A 23 -15.43 -1.83 -4.52
C THR A 23 -15.52 -2.73 -5.74
N PHE A 24 -15.15 -2.25 -6.92
CA PHE A 24 -15.35 -2.97 -8.19
C PHE A 24 -14.57 -4.28 -8.25
N ALA A 25 -13.40 -4.38 -7.61
CA ALA A 25 -12.64 -5.62 -7.53
C ALA A 25 -13.47 -6.80 -6.96
N MET A 26 -14.38 -6.53 -6.01
CA MET A 26 -15.25 -7.58 -5.44
C MET A 26 -16.24 -8.17 -6.44
N VAL A 27 -16.56 -7.47 -7.53
CA VAL A 27 -17.49 -7.97 -8.56
C VAL A 27 -16.93 -9.22 -9.24
N TYR A 28 -15.62 -9.30 -9.41
CA TYR A 28 -14.94 -10.42 -10.08
C TYR A 28 -13.97 -11.16 -9.16
N GLN A 29 -13.87 -10.82 -7.88
CA GLN A 29 -12.88 -11.40 -6.95
C GLN A 29 -12.91 -12.94 -6.87
N TYR A 30 -14.04 -13.56 -7.18
CA TYR A 30 -14.20 -15.02 -7.13
C TYR A 30 -14.13 -15.70 -8.51
N SER A 31 -13.76 -14.97 -9.56
CA SER A 31 -13.53 -15.58 -10.88
C SER A 31 -12.18 -16.29 -10.96
N GLU A 32 -11.22 -15.92 -10.11
CA GLU A 32 -9.85 -16.47 -10.09
C GLU A 32 -9.29 -16.51 -8.65
N ASN A 33 -8.18 -17.21 -8.46
CA ASN A 33 -7.41 -17.17 -7.22
C ASN A 33 -6.40 -16.01 -7.26
N PHE A 34 -6.84 -14.82 -6.87
CA PHE A 34 -6.02 -13.61 -6.98
C PHE A 34 -4.92 -13.48 -5.91
N ILE A 35 -3.80 -12.92 -6.37
CA ILE A 35 -2.81 -12.23 -5.53
C ILE A 35 -3.09 -10.73 -5.67
N LEU A 36 -2.90 -9.97 -4.58
CA LEU A 36 -2.96 -8.52 -4.53
C LEU A 36 -1.52 -7.99 -4.53
N PRO A 37 -0.96 -7.60 -5.69
CA PRO A 37 0.42 -7.12 -5.76
C PRO A 37 0.50 -5.59 -5.65
N ILE A 38 1.50 -5.15 -4.89
CA ILE A 38 2.22 -3.89 -5.06
C ILE A 38 3.66 -4.28 -5.38
N SER A 39 3.96 -4.48 -6.67
CA SER A 39 5.26 -4.96 -7.16
C SER A 39 6.24 -3.81 -7.38
N HIS A 40 7.48 -4.17 -7.75
CA HIS A 40 8.52 -3.22 -8.13
C HIS A 40 8.10 -2.29 -9.28
N ASP A 41 7.35 -2.83 -10.27
CA ASP A 41 6.87 -2.07 -11.43
C ASP A 41 6.01 -0.87 -11.06
N GLU A 42 5.38 -0.85 -9.87
CA GLU A 42 4.51 0.25 -9.46
C GLU A 42 5.22 1.42 -8.79
N VAL A 43 6.54 1.29 -8.56
CA VAL A 43 7.35 2.26 -7.80
C VAL A 43 8.64 2.66 -8.52
N VAL A 44 8.61 2.64 -9.85
CA VAL A 44 9.71 2.99 -10.77
C VAL A 44 9.21 3.86 -11.92
N HIS A 45 10.13 4.34 -12.76
CA HIS A 45 9.86 5.00 -14.04
C HIS A 45 8.92 6.22 -13.95
N GLY A 46 9.07 7.04 -12.91
CA GLY A 46 8.28 8.26 -12.73
C GLY A 46 6.89 8.03 -12.15
N LYS A 47 6.56 6.79 -11.76
CA LYS A 47 5.29 6.48 -11.09
C LYS A 47 5.26 6.96 -9.63
N GLY A 48 6.40 7.26 -9.02
CA GLY A 48 6.55 7.57 -7.61
C GLY A 48 6.49 6.33 -6.71
N SER A 49 7.10 6.42 -5.54
CA SER A 49 6.91 5.46 -4.44
C SER A 49 5.48 5.52 -3.89
N MET A 50 5.05 4.49 -3.16
CA MET A 50 3.68 4.45 -2.62
C MET A 50 3.32 5.66 -1.76
N ILE A 51 4.26 6.19 -0.98
CA ILE A 51 4.01 7.36 -0.12
C ILE A 51 3.83 8.64 -0.94
N THR A 52 4.61 8.80 -2.01
CA THR A 52 4.58 10.00 -2.87
C THR A 52 3.35 10.07 -3.78
N LYS A 53 2.68 8.93 -4.03
CA LYS A 53 1.40 8.88 -4.73
C LYS A 53 0.27 9.55 -3.95
N ILE A 54 0.38 9.63 -2.62
CA ILE A 54 -0.73 10.10 -1.78
C ILE A 54 -0.69 11.62 -1.64
N PRO A 55 -1.79 12.33 -1.95
CA PRO A 55 -1.86 13.77 -1.75
C PRO A 55 -2.00 14.12 -0.26
N GLY A 56 -1.52 15.30 0.11
CA GLY A 56 -1.63 15.83 1.47
C GLY A 56 -0.27 15.99 2.15
N ASP A 57 -0.32 16.37 3.43
CA ASP A 57 0.87 16.47 4.26
C ASP A 57 1.41 15.09 4.66
N ASP A 58 2.61 15.05 5.25
CA ASP A 58 3.27 13.82 5.67
C ASP A 58 2.41 12.96 6.60
N TRP A 59 1.67 13.59 7.51
CA TRP A 59 0.78 12.85 8.42
C TRP A 59 -0.33 12.15 7.64
N GLN A 60 -0.96 12.85 6.70
CA GLN A 60 -2.00 12.33 5.83
C GLN A 60 -1.49 11.23 4.90
N GLN A 61 -0.27 11.37 4.36
CA GLN A 61 0.39 10.35 3.54
C GLN A 61 0.56 9.05 4.33
N PHE A 62 1.21 9.10 5.49
CA PHE A 62 1.39 7.91 6.32
C PHE A 62 0.06 7.34 6.83
N ALA A 63 -0.91 8.18 7.20
CA ALA A 63 -2.23 7.71 7.63
C ALA A 63 -2.97 6.97 6.51
N SER A 64 -2.92 7.50 5.29
CA SER A 64 -3.56 6.88 4.13
C SER A 64 -2.87 5.57 3.73
N LEU A 65 -1.53 5.48 3.79
CA LEU A 65 -0.82 4.21 3.58
C LEU A 65 -1.23 3.17 4.62
N ARG A 66 -1.31 3.54 5.89
CA ARG A 66 -1.75 2.61 6.94
C ARG A 66 -3.16 2.08 6.68
N ALA A 67 -4.08 2.97 6.29
CA ALA A 67 -5.44 2.59 5.95
C ALA A 67 -5.48 1.67 4.72
N PHE A 68 -4.70 1.98 3.69
CA PHE A 68 -4.62 1.18 2.47
C PHE A 68 -4.07 -0.22 2.71
N TYR A 69 -2.95 -0.37 3.41
CA TYR A 69 -2.39 -1.69 3.68
C TYR A 69 -3.28 -2.51 4.60
N SER A 70 -3.96 -1.87 5.57
CA SER A 70 -4.96 -2.57 6.40
C SER A 70 -6.12 -3.08 5.54
N TYR A 71 -6.61 -2.27 4.59
CA TYR A 71 -7.61 -2.69 3.60
C TYR A 71 -7.09 -3.88 2.79
N MET A 72 -5.88 -3.79 2.23
CA MET A 72 -5.26 -4.84 1.41
C MET A 72 -5.08 -6.17 2.16
N TRP A 73 -4.78 -6.13 3.46
CA TRP A 73 -4.69 -7.33 4.31
C TRP A 73 -6.06 -7.94 4.66
N SER A 74 -7.12 -7.13 4.65
CA SER A 74 -8.49 -7.58 4.92
C SER A 74 -9.27 -7.98 3.66
N PHE A 75 -8.77 -7.60 2.48
CA PHE A 75 -9.40 -7.89 1.20
C PHE A 75 -9.09 -9.33 0.78
N PRO A 76 -10.06 -10.08 0.19
CA PRO A 76 -9.81 -11.45 -0.24
C PRO A 76 -8.66 -11.54 -1.26
N GLY A 77 -7.77 -12.52 -1.08
CA GLY A 77 -6.59 -12.71 -1.92
C GLY A 77 -5.30 -12.76 -1.09
N LYS A 78 -4.21 -13.25 -1.69
CA LYS A 78 -2.89 -13.30 -1.04
C LYS A 78 -2.13 -11.99 -1.27
N GLN A 79 -1.33 -11.54 -0.32
CA GLN A 79 -0.65 -10.25 -0.38
C GLN A 79 0.78 -10.36 -0.95
N LEU A 80 1.17 -9.40 -1.80
CA LEU A 80 2.55 -9.20 -2.22
C LEU A 80 2.88 -7.70 -2.15
N VAL A 81 3.93 -7.34 -1.41
CA VAL A 81 4.41 -5.96 -1.29
C VAL A 81 5.92 -5.95 -1.50
N PHE A 82 6.38 -5.10 -2.42
CA PHE A 82 7.79 -4.94 -2.74
C PHE A 82 8.56 -4.19 -1.64
N MET A 83 9.86 -4.48 -1.52
CA MET A 83 10.73 -3.90 -0.50
C MET A 83 10.78 -2.37 -0.57
N GLY A 84 11.00 -1.74 0.59
CA GLY A 84 10.97 -0.28 0.74
C GLY A 84 9.58 0.27 1.05
N GLN A 85 8.51 -0.41 0.60
CA GLN A 85 7.14 0.06 0.81
C GLN A 85 6.65 -0.20 2.25
N GLU A 86 7.24 -1.17 2.95
CA GLU A 86 6.89 -1.53 4.33
C GLU A 86 7.28 -0.48 5.37
N PHE A 87 8.23 0.40 5.04
CA PHE A 87 8.61 1.55 5.87
C PHE A 87 8.41 2.89 5.14
N GLY A 88 7.80 2.88 3.94
CA GLY A 88 7.42 4.09 3.22
C GLY A 88 8.62 4.86 2.68
N GLN A 89 9.55 4.17 2.03
CA GLN A 89 10.62 4.80 1.24
C GLN A 89 10.04 5.90 0.34
N ARG A 90 10.69 7.07 0.28
CA ARG A 90 10.17 8.22 -0.47
C ARG A 90 10.66 8.21 -1.90
N HIS A 91 11.95 7.91 -2.10
CA HIS A 91 12.48 7.78 -3.45
C HIS A 91 11.90 6.54 -4.14
N GLU A 92 11.71 6.66 -5.46
CA GLU A 92 11.43 5.50 -6.31
C GLU A 92 12.49 4.42 -6.09
N PHE A 93 12.13 3.18 -6.38
CA PHE A 93 13.11 2.12 -6.39
C PHE A 93 14.14 2.39 -7.49
N ASP A 94 15.40 2.23 -7.14
CA ASP A 94 16.54 2.34 -8.03
C ASP A 94 17.48 1.17 -7.71
N GLU A 95 17.65 0.26 -8.67
CA GLU A 95 18.46 -0.94 -8.51
C GLU A 95 19.95 -0.66 -8.33
N SER A 96 20.42 0.55 -8.69
CA SER A 96 21.81 0.96 -8.59
C SER A 96 22.22 1.42 -7.19
N VAL A 97 21.25 1.63 -6.29
CA VAL A 97 21.47 2.08 -4.92
C VAL A 97 20.74 1.21 -3.89
N SER A 98 21.20 1.28 -2.64
CA SER A 98 20.50 0.62 -1.53
C SER A 98 19.19 1.34 -1.21
N LEU A 99 18.23 0.59 -0.64
CA LEU A 99 17.06 1.19 0.00
C LEU A 99 17.45 2.23 1.06
N GLU A 100 16.54 3.18 1.33
CA GLU A 100 16.71 4.28 2.27
C GLU A 100 16.64 3.83 3.74
N TRP A 101 17.48 2.88 4.16
CA TRP A 101 17.42 2.30 5.51
C TRP A 101 17.51 3.32 6.63
N PHE A 102 18.20 4.44 6.39
CA PHE A 102 18.36 5.52 7.37
C PHE A 102 17.03 6.16 7.78
N VAL A 103 15.97 6.05 6.96
CA VAL A 103 14.64 6.60 7.33
C VAL A 103 13.81 5.64 8.18
N ALA A 104 14.17 4.35 8.28
CA ALA A 104 13.29 3.31 8.79
C ALA A 104 12.81 3.51 10.23
N ASP A 105 13.56 4.27 11.05
CA ASP A 105 13.22 4.57 12.44
C ASP A 105 12.77 6.03 12.65
N LEU A 106 12.72 6.84 11.59
CA LEU A 106 12.18 8.19 11.63
C LEU A 106 10.66 8.18 11.83
N TRP A 107 10.13 9.34 12.23
CA TRP A 107 8.70 9.53 12.41
C TRP A 107 7.92 9.18 11.13
N GLY A 108 6.76 8.53 11.29
CA GLY A 108 5.98 7.97 10.17
C GLY A 108 6.49 6.61 9.71
N HIS A 109 7.74 6.54 9.23
CA HIS A 109 8.38 5.34 8.67
C HIS A 109 8.40 4.16 9.64
N GLY A 110 8.91 4.38 10.86
CA GLY A 110 8.95 3.35 11.89
C GLY A 110 7.55 2.90 12.34
N GLY A 111 6.55 3.79 12.22
CA GLY A 111 5.14 3.46 12.45
C GLY A 111 4.58 2.52 11.39
N LEU A 112 4.90 2.77 10.11
CA LEU A 112 4.49 1.92 9.00
C LEU A 112 5.15 0.53 9.08
N LYS A 113 6.44 0.48 9.41
CA LYS A 113 7.17 -0.78 9.65
C LYS A 113 6.53 -1.62 10.76
N ARG A 114 6.12 -0.98 11.86
CA ARG A 114 5.38 -1.65 12.95
C ARG A 114 4.00 -2.13 12.50
N LEU A 115 3.28 -1.34 11.69
CA LEU A 115 2.02 -1.78 11.11
C LEU A 115 2.20 -3.06 10.30
N PHE A 116 3.20 -3.15 9.42
CA PHE A 116 3.44 -4.36 8.63
C PHE A 116 3.72 -5.59 9.49
N ARG A 117 4.51 -5.43 10.56
CA ARG A 117 4.74 -6.50 11.55
C ARG A 117 3.42 -6.96 12.17
N ASP A 118 2.59 -6.01 12.60
CA ASP A 118 1.36 -6.29 13.33
C ASP A 118 0.27 -6.87 12.40
N LEU A 119 0.14 -6.35 11.16
CA LEU A 119 -0.73 -6.90 10.12
C LEU A 119 -0.36 -8.34 9.78
N ASN A 120 0.94 -8.65 9.59
CA ASN A 120 1.38 -10.00 9.32
C ASN A 120 1.17 -10.96 10.51
N LYS A 121 1.27 -10.46 11.74
CA LYS A 121 0.92 -11.24 12.93
C LYS A 121 -0.57 -11.56 12.95
N ILE A 122 -1.42 -10.54 12.80
CA ILE A 122 -2.89 -10.68 12.75
C ILE A 122 -3.29 -11.64 11.63
N TYR A 123 -2.74 -11.48 10.42
CA TYR A 123 -3.01 -12.36 9.29
C TYR A 123 -2.79 -13.83 9.64
N LYS A 124 -1.62 -14.18 10.18
CA LYS A 124 -1.29 -15.58 10.52
C LYS A 124 -2.12 -16.13 11.67
N GLU A 125 -2.49 -15.29 12.64
CA GLU A 125 -3.26 -15.70 13.82
C GLU A 125 -4.77 -15.84 13.56
N ASN A 126 -5.27 -15.35 12.42
CA ASN A 126 -6.71 -15.33 12.12
C ASN A 126 -7.01 -16.08 10.81
N PRO A 127 -7.50 -17.34 10.88
CA PRO A 127 -7.82 -18.14 9.70
C PRO A 127 -8.87 -17.52 8.76
N ALA A 128 -9.70 -16.59 9.24
CA ALA A 128 -10.65 -15.88 8.39
C ALA A 128 -10.00 -14.97 7.33
N LEU A 129 -8.69 -14.71 7.43
CA LEU A 129 -7.94 -13.83 6.52
C LEU A 129 -7.19 -14.58 5.41
N TRP A 130 -7.16 -15.93 5.39
CA TRP A 130 -6.40 -16.68 4.39
C TRP A 130 -6.97 -18.05 4.01
#